data_AF-A0A3R7IW34-F1
#
_entry.id   AF-A0A3R7IW34-F1
#
_cell.length_a   1.000
_cell.length_b   1.000
_cell.length_c   1.000
_cell.angle_alpha   90.00
_cell.angle_beta   90.00
_cell.angle_gamma   90.00
#
_symmetry.space_group_name_H-M   'P 1'
#
loop_
_entity.id
_entity.type
_entity.pdbx_description
1 polymer ?
#
loop_
_entity_poly.entity_id
_entity_poly.type
_entity_poly.pdbx_seq_one_letter_code
_entity_poly.pdbx_strand_id
1 'polypeptide(L)'
;TSHLGEAGPHPVIASAARELLNKSDNERSGVLSTAMSFLGLYRDPVVAEVTRRCDWRINDMVGGKLPTTLYLVVPPSDINRTKPLIRLILNQVGRRLTEDLQAKAGRHRILLMLDEFPALGRLDFFESALAFMAG
;
A
#
# COMPACT_ATOMS: atom_id res chain seq x y z
N THR A 1 0.89 9.11 14.76
CA THR A 1 1.17 8.45 16.05
C THR A 1 2.62 8.68 16.42
N SER A 2 2.92 9.12 17.64
CA SER A 2 4.27 8.94 18.20
C SER A 2 4.37 7.47 18.61
N HIS A 3 4.69 6.60 17.65
CA HIS A 3 4.75 5.16 17.89
C HIS A 3 5.92 4.76 18.81
N LEU A 4 6.82 5.71 19.11
CA LEU A 4 7.92 5.56 20.07
C LEU A 4 7.79 6.45 21.32
N GLY A 5 6.69 7.19 21.48
CA GLY A 5 6.45 8.03 22.66
C GLY A 5 7.59 9.04 22.89
N GLU A 6 8.19 8.99 24.08
CA GLU A 6 9.31 9.85 24.50
C GLU A 6 10.67 9.43 23.93
N ALA A 7 10.78 8.25 23.32
CA ALA A 7 12.04 7.78 22.74
C ALA A 7 12.45 8.53 21.45
N GLY A 8 11.67 9.54 21.04
CA GLY A 8 11.98 10.42 19.92
C GLY A 8 11.54 9.86 18.57
N PRO A 9 12.03 10.44 17.45
CA PRO A 9 11.67 9.99 16.12
C PRO A 9 12.20 8.59 15.82
N HIS A 10 11.47 7.83 15.01
CA HIS A 10 11.90 6.50 14.59
C HIS A 10 13.30 6.53 13.95
N PRO A 11 14.22 5.61 14.30
CA PRO A 11 15.61 5.66 13.81
C PRO A 11 15.71 5.73 12.28
N VAL A 12 14.86 4.99 11.56
CA VAL A 12 14.80 5.04 10.09
C VAL A 12 14.38 6.42 9.57
N ILE A 13 13.41 7.06 10.23
CA ILE A 13 12.93 8.40 9.84
C ILE A 13 14.01 9.44 10.15
N ALA A 14 14.66 9.34 11.31
CA ALA A 14 15.77 10.20 11.70
C ALA A 14 16.94 10.08 10.71
N SER A 15 17.30 8.87 10.31
CA SER A 15 18.34 8.61 9.30
C SER A 15 17.98 9.22 7.96
N ALA A 16 16.78 8.95 7.44
CA ALA A 16 16.32 9.49 6.16
C ALA A 16 16.27 11.04 6.17
N ALA A 17 15.85 11.65 7.28
CA ALA A 17 15.87 13.10 7.45
C ALA A 17 17.30 13.66 7.46
N ARG A 18 18.25 12.98 8.14
CA ARG A 18 19.67 13.35 8.16
C ARG A 18 20.28 13.26 6.76
N GLU A 19 19.98 12.20 6.02
CA GLU A 19 20.41 12.04 4.62
C GLU A 19 19.88 13.17 3.75
N LEU A 20 18.61 13.54 3.90
CA LEU A 20 18.01 14.66 3.16
C LEU A 20 18.68 16.00 3.51
N LEU A 21 19.04 16.23 4.77
CA LEU A 21 19.73 17.44 5.22
C LEU A 21 21.16 17.55 4.69
N ASN A 22 21.83 16.41 4.47
CA ASN A 22 23.21 16.36 3.96
C ASN A 22 23.30 16.55 2.43
N LYS A 23 22.18 16.58 1.71
CA LYS A 23 22.14 16.81 0.26
C LYS A 23 22.32 18.29 -0.07
N SER A 24 22.86 18.56 -1.26
CA SER A 24 22.87 19.92 -1.83
C SER A 24 21.46 20.47 -1.96
N ASP A 25 21.30 21.80 -1.92
CA ASP A 25 19.98 22.44 -1.99
C ASP A 25 19.17 22.03 -3.21
N ASN A 26 19.83 21.91 -4.38
CA ASN A 26 19.19 21.52 -5.63
C ASN A 26 18.73 20.06 -5.58
N GLU A 27 19.57 19.14 -5.12
CA GLU A 27 19.22 17.72 -5.00
C GLU A 27 18.12 17.50 -3.96
N ARG A 28 18.23 18.15 -2.80
CA ARG A 28 17.23 18.12 -1.73
C ARG A 28 15.87 18.61 -2.21
N SER A 29 15.84 19.71 -2.96
CA SER A 29 14.61 20.26 -3.55
C SER A 29 13.98 19.31 -4.55
N GLY A 30 14.79 18.66 -5.39
CA GLY A 30 14.32 17.64 -6.34
C GLY A 30 13.70 16.41 -5.65
N VAL A 31 14.37 15.89 -4.61
CA VAL A 31 13.87 14.77 -3.81
C VAL A 31 12.56 15.14 -3.12
N LEU A 32 12.51 16.31 -2.47
CA LEU A 32 11.32 16.76 -1.75
C LEU A 32 10.13 16.96 -2.69
N SER A 33 10.33 17.59 -3.85
CA SER A 33 9.29 17.79 -4.86
C SER A 33 8.70 16.46 -5.35
N THR A 34 9.57 15.47 -5.60
CA THR A 34 9.15 14.12 -5.99
C THR A 34 8.37 13.42 -4.88
N ALA A 35 8.82 13.51 -3.63
CA ALA A 35 8.08 12.96 -2.50
C ALA A 35 6.70 13.63 -2.33
N MET A 36 6.63 14.96 -2.49
CA MET A 36 5.36 15.69 -2.41
C MET A 36 4.39 15.32 -3.54
N SER A 37 4.87 15.00 -4.74
CA SER A 37 3.99 14.56 -5.84
C SER A 37 3.33 13.21 -5.53
N PHE A 38 4.09 12.26 -4.95
CA PHE A 38 3.53 10.98 -4.51
C PHE A 38 2.57 11.11 -3.32
N LEU A 39 2.88 11.99 -2.36
CA LEU A 39 2.06 12.20 -1.18
C LEU A 39 0.89 13.17 -1.41
N GLY A 40 0.86 13.86 -2.54
CA GLY A 40 -0.16 14.86 -2.87
C GLY A 40 -1.59 14.31 -2.82
N LEU A 41 -1.78 13.03 -3.14
CA LEU A 41 -3.09 12.36 -3.06
C LEU A 41 -3.70 12.41 -1.65
N TYR A 42 -2.88 12.28 -0.59
CA TYR A 42 -3.34 12.27 0.80
C TYR A 42 -3.71 13.65 1.33
N ARG A 43 -3.52 14.71 0.52
CA ARG A 43 -4.05 16.05 0.82
C ARG A 43 -5.54 16.16 0.50
N ASP A 44 -6.09 15.23 -0.29
CA ASP A 44 -7.53 15.17 -0.48
C ASP A 44 -8.22 14.77 0.84
N PRO A 45 -9.25 15.52 1.28
CA PRO A 45 -9.90 15.28 2.57
C PRO A 45 -10.63 13.94 2.64
N VAL A 46 -11.17 13.43 1.51
CA VAL A 46 -11.84 12.14 1.46
C VAL A 46 -10.82 11.02 1.64
N VAL A 47 -9.72 11.06 0.87
CA VAL A 47 -8.60 10.10 1.00
C VAL A 47 -8.01 10.15 2.40
N ALA A 48 -7.77 11.35 2.94
CA ALA A 48 -7.22 11.52 4.29
C ALA A 48 -8.12 10.87 5.34
N GLU A 49 -9.44 11.07 5.25
CA GLU A 49 -10.38 10.49 6.22
C GLU A 49 -10.44 8.96 6.11
N VAL A 50 -10.59 8.41 4.90
CA VAL A 50 -10.69 6.95 4.71
C VAL A 50 -9.39 6.20 4.99
N THR A 51 -8.24 6.90 4.99
CA THR A 51 -6.93 6.32 5.31
C THR A 51 -6.43 6.66 6.72
N ARG A 52 -7.21 7.40 7.51
CA ARG A 52 -6.80 7.85 8.86
C ARG A 52 -6.60 6.68 9.84
N ARG A 53 -7.34 5.59 9.65
CA ARG A 53 -7.36 4.43 10.55
C ARG A 53 -7.63 3.16 9.74
N CYS A 54 -7.10 2.04 10.21
CA CYS A 54 -7.38 0.71 9.67
C CYS A 54 -7.67 -0.24 10.83
N ASP A 55 -8.81 -0.92 10.79
CA ASP A 55 -9.28 -1.83 11.85
C ASP A 55 -9.16 -3.31 11.46
N TRP A 56 -8.59 -3.60 10.29
CA TRP A 56 -8.37 -4.95 9.77
C TRP A 56 -6.93 -5.11 9.29
N ARG A 57 -6.50 -6.36 9.10
CA ARG A 57 -5.18 -6.71 8.57
C ARG A 57 -5.36 -7.56 7.33
N ILE A 58 -4.43 -7.47 6.39
CA ILE A 58 -4.42 -8.30 5.17
C ILE A 58 -4.50 -9.80 5.51
N ASN A 59 -3.85 -10.23 6.59
CA ASN A 59 -3.89 -11.62 7.04
C ASN A 59 -5.30 -12.09 7.46
N ASP A 60 -6.21 -11.18 7.81
CA ASP A 60 -7.57 -11.51 8.22
C ASP A 60 -8.39 -12.03 7.03
N MET A 61 -8.01 -11.69 5.79
CA MET A 61 -8.66 -12.18 4.56
C MET A 61 -8.50 -13.70 4.36
N VAL A 62 -7.40 -14.28 4.86
CA VAL A 62 -7.04 -15.69 4.65
C VAL A 62 -7.02 -16.52 5.93
N GLY A 63 -6.68 -15.91 7.07
CA GLY A 63 -6.43 -16.60 8.33
C GLY A 63 -7.43 -16.31 9.44
N GLY A 64 -8.41 -15.42 9.19
CA GLY A 64 -9.46 -15.13 10.16
C GLY A 64 -10.42 -16.30 10.36
N LYS A 65 -11.09 -16.35 11.52
CA LYS A 65 -12.16 -17.34 11.80
C LYS A 65 -13.30 -17.25 10.76
N LEU A 66 -13.59 -16.04 10.32
CA LEU A 66 -14.52 -15.73 9.23
C LEU A 66 -13.75 -15.06 8.09
N PRO A 67 -14.13 -15.30 6.82
CA PRO A 67 -13.50 -14.63 5.69
C PRO A 67 -13.79 -13.13 5.72
N THR A 68 -12.78 -12.33 5.36
CA THR A 68 -12.90 -10.86 5.23
C THR A 68 -12.86 -10.48 3.76
N THR A 69 -13.86 -9.73 3.29
CA THR A 69 -13.94 -9.23 1.91
C THR A 69 -13.60 -7.75 1.85
N LEU A 70 -12.69 -7.37 0.95
CA LEU A 70 -12.32 -5.98 0.69
C LEU A 70 -12.96 -5.52 -0.62
N TYR A 71 -13.73 -4.42 -0.54
CA TYR A 71 -14.29 -3.74 -1.71
C TYR A 71 -13.56 -2.41 -1.91
N LEU A 72 -12.98 -2.21 -3.09
CA LEU A 72 -12.35 -0.96 -3.51
C LEU A 72 -13.25 -0.29 -4.55
N VAL A 73 -14.17 0.54 -4.08
CA VAL A 73 -15.14 1.22 -4.94
C VAL A 73 -14.67 2.63 -5.23
N VAL A 74 -14.51 2.95 -6.50
CA VAL A 74 -14.07 4.27 -6.96
C VAL A 74 -14.99 4.76 -8.07
N PRO A 75 -15.54 5.99 -7.97
CA PRO A 75 -16.30 6.59 -9.06
C PRO A 75 -15.46 6.65 -10.36
N PRO A 76 -16.06 6.42 -11.55
CA PRO A 76 -15.31 6.47 -12.81
C PRO A 76 -14.50 7.77 -13.02
N SER A 77 -15.02 8.91 -12.56
CA SER A 77 -14.35 10.22 -12.60
C SER A 77 -13.05 10.29 -11.79
N ASP A 78 -12.89 9.43 -10.79
CA ASP A 78 -11.79 9.46 -9.82
C ASP A 78 -10.77 8.34 -10.00
N ILE A 79 -10.93 7.47 -11.01
CA ILE A 79 -10.05 6.31 -11.24
C ILE A 79 -8.58 6.73 -11.34
N ASN A 80 -8.26 7.69 -12.23
CA ASN A 80 -6.88 8.13 -12.43
C ASN A 80 -6.29 8.79 -11.18
N ARG A 81 -7.13 9.50 -10.43
CA ARG A 81 -6.74 10.25 -9.24
C ARG A 81 -6.42 9.32 -8.08
N THR A 82 -7.25 8.30 -7.85
CA THR A 82 -7.09 7.34 -6.75
C THR A 82 -6.20 6.15 -7.09
N LYS A 83 -5.83 6.00 -8.37
CA LYS A 83 -4.92 4.96 -8.87
C LYS A 83 -3.69 4.72 -7.98
N PRO A 84 -2.96 5.74 -7.46
CA PRO A 84 -1.83 5.49 -6.57
C PRO A 84 -2.21 4.75 -5.28
N LEU A 85 -3.35 5.09 -4.66
CA LEU A 85 -3.84 4.43 -3.45
C LEU A 85 -4.29 2.99 -3.74
N ILE A 86 -5.07 2.78 -4.81
CA ILE A 86 -5.50 1.42 -5.20
C ILE A 86 -4.29 0.53 -5.46
N ARG A 87 -3.31 1.03 -6.22
CA ARG A 87 -2.05 0.32 -6.50
C ARG A 87 -1.30 -0.01 -5.22
N LEU A 88 -1.24 0.90 -4.25
CA LEU A 88 -0.58 0.64 -2.98
C LEU A 88 -1.26 -0.51 -2.22
N ILE A 89 -2.59 -0.48 -2.12
CA ILE A 89 -3.37 -1.52 -1.44
C ILE A 89 -3.16 -2.88 -2.11
N LEU A 90 -3.29 -2.95 -3.44
CA LEU A 90 -3.09 -4.19 -4.19
C LEU A 90 -1.67 -4.74 -4.04
N ASN A 91 -0.65 -3.87 -4.09
CA ASN A 91 0.74 -4.29 -3.87
C ASN A 91 0.95 -4.84 -2.45
N GLN A 92 0.37 -4.20 -1.43
CA GLN A 92 0.46 -4.70 -0.05
C GLN A 92 -0.24 -6.05 0.11
N VAL A 93 -1.45 -6.20 -0.45
CA VAL A 93 -2.21 -7.46 -0.44
C VAL A 93 -1.41 -8.56 -1.14
N GLY A 94 -0.94 -8.30 -2.36
CA GLY A 94 -0.17 -9.26 -3.15
C GLY A 94 1.09 -9.73 -2.42
N ARG A 95 1.93 -8.80 -1.97
CA ARG A 95 3.18 -9.14 -1.25
C ARG A 95 2.92 -9.88 0.05
N ARG A 96 1.95 -9.42 0.84
CA ARG A 96 1.71 -10.01 2.16
C ARG A 96 1.10 -11.41 2.07
N LEU A 97 0.27 -11.66 1.07
CA LEU A 97 -0.33 -12.99 0.88
C LEU A 97 0.65 -14.00 0.28
N THR A 98 1.69 -13.55 -0.44
CA THR A 98 2.73 -14.43 -1.01
C THR A 98 3.93 -14.66 -0.11
N GLU A 99 4.19 -13.80 0.89
CA GLU A 99 5.26 -14.01 1.89
C GLU A 99 5.16 -15.36 2.63
N ASP A 100 3.93 -15.85 2.86
CA ASP A 100 3.63 -17.13 3.54
C ASP A 100 3.09 -18.19 2.55
N LEU A 101 3.73 -18.36 1.40
CA LEU A 101 3.39 -19.37 0.37
C LEU A 101 3.48 -20.83 0.83
N GLN A 102 4.00 -21.09 2.03
CA GLN A 102 3.87 -22.39 2.68
C GLN A 102 2.39 -22.61 3.01
N ALA A 103 1.68 -23.31 2.11
CA ALA A 103 0.25 -23.62 2.18
C ALA A 103 -0.10 -24.34 3.48
N LYS A 104 -0.28 -23.58 4.56
CA LYS A 104 -0.81 -24.08 5.83
C LYS A 104 -2.27 -24.44 5.60
N ALA A 105 -2.63 -25.68 5.92
CA ALA A 105 -4.02 -26.13 5.93
C ALA A 105 -4.89 -25.15 6.74
N GLY A 106 -6.08 -24.82 6.22
CA GLY A 106 -7.05 -23.96 6.92
C GLY A 106 -7.11 -22.48 6.49
N ARG A 107 -6.45 -22.10 5.37
CA ARG A 107 -6.59 -20.75 4.79
C ARG A 107 -7.84 -20.65 3.90
N HIS A 108 -8.53 -19.52 3.97
CA HIS A 108 -9.62 -19.20 3.03
C HIS A 108 -9.07 -18.99 1.62
N ARG A 109 -9.80 -19.48 0.62
CA ARG A 109 -9.51 -19.19 -0.79
C ARG A 109 -9.86 -17.73 -1.09
N ILE A 110 -8.97 -17.02 -1.76
CA ILE A 110 -9.19 -15.64 -2.20
C ILE A 110 -9.48 -15.60 -3.69
N LEU A 111 -10.50 -14.83 -4.05
CA LEU A 111 -10.78 -14.39 -5.41
C LEU A 111 -10.47 -12.91 -5.51
N LEU A 112 -9.67 -12.52 -6.50
CA LEU A 112 -9.40 -11.13 -6.83
C LEU A 112 -10.13 -10.77 -8.13
N MET A 113 -11.14 -9.91 -8.02
CA MET A 113 -11.91 -9.38 -9.15
C MET A 113 -11.53 -7.93 -9.39
N LEU A 114 -11.11 -7.61 -10.62
CA LEU A 114 -10.66 -6.28 -11.02
C LEU A 114 -11.36 -5.90 -12.33
N ASP A 115 -12.53 -5.28 -12.19
CA ASP A 115 -13.42 -4.94 -13.33
C ASP A 115 -12.71 -4.04 -14.35
N GLU A 116 -11.87 -3.11 -13.87
CA GLU A 116 -11.12 -2.17 -14.71
C GLU A 116 -9.61 -2.32 -14.52
N PHE A 117 -9.12 -3.56 -14.63
CA PHE A 117 -7.70 -3.89 -14.52
C PHE A 117 -6.77 -3.04 -15.40
N PRO A 118 -7.09 -2.75 -16.68
CA PRO A 118 -6.20 -1.96 -17.53
C PRO A 118 -5.93 -0.55 -16.99
N ALA A 119 -6.91 0.09 -16.35
CA ALA A 119 -6.75 1.43 -15.80
C ALA A 119 -5.69 1.49 -14.68
N LEU A 120 -5.41 0.36 -14.03
CA LEU A 120 -4.37 0.29 -13.00
C LEU A 120 -2.96 0.28 -13.59
N GLY A 121 -2.77 0.02 -14.89
CA GLY A 121 -1.46 -0.11 -15.53
C GLY A 121 -0.67 -1.32 -15.01
N ARG A 122 0.63 -1.39 -15.35
CA ARG A 122 1.48 -2.54 -14.99
C ARG A 122 1.58 -2.71 -13.46
N LEU A 123 1.32 -3.91 -12.97
CA LEU A 123 1.41 -4.29 -11.56
C LEU A 123 2.44 -5.42 -11.42
N ASP A 124 3.69 -5.06 -11.12
CA ASP A 124 4.82 -6.00 -11.11
C ASP A 124 4.63 -7.16 -10.11
N PHE A 125 3.85 -6.96 -9.06
CA PHE A 125 3.52 -8.03 -8.11
C PHE A 125 2.68 -9.13 -8.76
N PHE A 126 1.80 -8.84 -9.72
CA PHE A 126 1.02 -9.87 -10.39
C PHE A 126 1.92 -10.77 -11.23
N GLU A 127 2.92 -10.20 -11.91
CA GLU A 127 3.87 -10.97 -12.74
C GLU A 127 4.66 -11.97 -11.89
N SER A 128 5.11 -11.56 -10.70
CA SER A 128 5.85 -12.42 -9.79
C SER A 128 4.95 -13.38 -9.00
N ALA A 129 3.81 -12.91 -8.46
CA ALA A 129 2.93 -13.69 -7.60
C ALA A 129 2.10 -14.75 -8.33
N LEU A 130 1.62 -14.47 -9.55
CA LEU A 130 0.85 -15.47 -10.34
C LEU A 130 1.68 -16.73 -10.61
N ALA A 131 2.99 -16.58 -10.83
CA ALA A 131 3.89 -17.71 -11.01
C ALA A 131 3.96 -18.63 -9.78
N PHE A 132 3.72 -18.11 -8.58
CA PHE A 132 3.71 -18.89 -7.34
C PHE A 132 2.31 -19.37 -6.91
N MET A 133 1.23 -18.70 -7.34
CA MET A 133 -0.15 -19.05 -6.99
C MET A 133 -0.79 -20.11 -7.91
N ALA A 134 -0.22 -20.31 -9.11
CA ALA A 134 -0.67 -21.32 -10.08
C ALA A 134 0.02 -22.69 -9.92
N GLY A 135 0.94 -22.82 -8.95
CA GLY A 135 1.62 -24.06 -8.59
C GLY A 135 0.98 -24.76 -7.40
#